data_AF-A0A973I074-F1
#
_entry.id   AF-A0A973I074-F1
#
_cell.length_a   1.000
_cell.length_b   1.000
_cell.length_c   1.000
_cell.angle_alpha   90.00
_cell.angle_beta   90.00
_cell.angle_gamma   90.00
#
_symmetry.space_group_name_H-M   'P 1'
#
loop_
_entity.id
_entity.type
_entity.pdbx_description
1 polymer ?
#
loop_
_entity_poly.entity_id
_entity_poly.type
_entity_poly.pdbx_seq_one_letter_code
_entity_poly.pdbx_strand_id
1 'polypeptide(L)' 'MTLEPFIQGAKVETMQRDFSELREAIRAHDSFAAETAWERCERWLGAVKPETSKERPDVD' A
#
# COMPACT_ATOMS: atom_id res chain seq x y z
N MET A 1 -3.11 -20.04 -18.55
CA MET A 1 -3.59 -18.65 -18.43
C MET A 1 -3.07 -18.09 -17.13
N THR A 2 -2.01 -17.30 -17.17
CA THR A 2 -1.45 -16.62 -15.99
C THR A 2 -2.38 -15.46 -15.63
N LEU A 3 -3.14 -15.60 -14.54
CA LEU A 3 -4.09 -14.61 -13.99
C LEU A 3 -3.39 -13.44 -13.29
N GLU A 4 -2.06 -13.48 -13.22
CA GLU A 4 -1.20 -12.59 -12.47
C GLU A 4 -1.39 -11.09 -12.79
N PRO A 5 -1.49 -10.62 -14.06
CA PRO A 5 -1.65 -9.19 -14.34
C PRO A 5 -3.01 -8.63 -13.90
N PHE A 6 -4.07 -9.44 -13.96
CA PHE A 6 -5.41 -9.03 -13.51
C PHE A 6 -5.48 -8.93 -11.99
N ILE A 7 -4.90 -9.90 -11.28
CA ILE A 7 -4.79 -9.89 -9.82
C ILE A 7 -3.96 -8.69 -9.35
N GLN A 8 -2.91 -8.32 -10.09
CA GLN A 8 -2.10 -7.13 -9.80
C GLN A 8 -2.92 -5.83 -9.92
N GLY A 9 -3.74 -5.69 -10.97
CA GLY A 9 -4.59 -4.51 -11.18
C GLY A 9 -5.63 -4.32 -10.07
N ALA A 10 -6.34 -5.37 -9.70
CA ALA A 10 -7.33 -5.33 -8.61
C ALA A 10 -6.69 -5.00 -7.24
N LYS A 11 -5.47 -5.49 -6.99
CA LYS A 11 -4.70 -5.15 -5.78
C LYS A 11 -4.36 -3.66 -5.74
N VAL A 12 -3.92 -3.09 -6.87
CA VAL A 12 -3.59 -1.65 -6.94
C VAL A 12 -4.83 -0.79 -6.71
N GLU A 13 -5.97 -1.13 -7.31
CA GLU A 13 -7.23 -0.40 -7.10
C GLU A 13 -7.67 -0.45 -5.63
N THR A 14 -7.59 -1.63 -5.00
CA THR A 14 -7.92 -1.80 -3.58
C THR A 14 -6.98 -0.97 -2.69
N MET A 15 -5.68 -1.01 -2.97
CA MET A 15 -4.68 -0.21 -2.26
C MET A 15 -4.97 1.29 -2.39
N GLN A 16 -5.26 1.79 -3.61
CA GLN A 16 -5.58 3.20 -3.82
C GLN A 16 -6.84 3.63 -3.05
N ARG A 17 -7.85 2.75 -2.96
CA ARG A 17 -9.05 3.00 -2.17
C ARG A 17 -8.72 3.12 -0.69
N ASP A 18 -7.99 2.16 -0.12
CA ASP A 18 -7.64 2.18 1.31
C ASP A 18 -6.88 3.47 1.70
N PHE A 19 -5.90 3.88 0.88
CA PHE A 19 -5.16 5.12 1.12
C PHE A 19 -6.02 6.39 0.89
N SER A 20 -7.01 6.34 0.00
CA SER A 20 -7.94 7.46 -0.20
C SER A 20 -8.87 7.63 0.99
N GLU A 21 -9.41 6.53 1.54
CA GLU A 21 -10.22 6.54 2.77
C GLU A 21 -9.43 7.12 3.95
N LEU A 22 -8.15 6.74 4.10
CA LEU A 22 -7.26 7.32 5.10
C LEU A 22 -7.08 8.84 4.89
N ARG A 23 -6.84 9.28 3.65
CA ARG A 23 -6.67 10.71 3.34
C ARG A 23 -7.92 11.52 3.70
N GLU A 24 -9.11 10.99 3.42
CA GLU A 24 -10.37 11.64 3.74
C GLU A 24 -10.58 11.76 5.25
N ALA A 25 -10.32 10.69 6.01
CA ALA A 25 -10.42 10.70 7.47
C ALA A 25 -9.47 11.73 8.12
N ILE A 26 -8.21 11.79 7.64
CA ILE A 26 -7.23 12.79 8.10
C ILE A 26 -7.74 14.22 7.85
N ARG A 27 -8.30 14.49 6.66
CA ARG A 27 -8.84 15.81 6.29
C ARG A 27 -10.09 16.19 7.07
N ALA A 28 -10.89 15.21 7.45
CA ALA A 28 -12.05 15.39 8.32
C ALA A 28 -11.66 15.60 9.80
N HIS A 29 -10.38 15.44 10.15
CA HIS A 29 -9.90 15.40 11.53
C HIS A 29 -10.60 14.32 12.37
N ASP A 30 -11.03 13.23 11.73
CA ASP A 30 -11.63 12.08 12.40
C ASP A 30 -10.54 11.06 12.72
N SER A 31 -10.03 11.12 13.94
CA SER A 31 -8.94 10.26 14.39
C SER A 31 -9.33 8.77 14.44
N PHE A 32 -10.60 8.46 14.72
CA PHE A 32 -11.05 7.06 14.82
C PHE A 32 -11.22 6.44 13.43
N ALA A 33 -11.79 7.19 12.49
CA ALA A 33 -11.86 6.77 11.10
C ALA A 33 -10.45 6.64 10.48
N ALA A 34 -9.52 7.53 10.85
CA ALA A 34 -8.15 7.48 10.37
C ALA A 34 -7.42 6.23 10.87
N GLU A 35 -7.58 5.86 12.15
CA GLU A 35 -7.01 4.63 12.72
C GLU A 35 -7.59 3.38 12.05
N THR A 36 -8.91 3.34 11.85
CA THR A 36 -9.57 2.23 11.15
C THR A 36 -9.10 2.09 9.69
N ALA A 37 -8.90 3.21 8.99
CA ALA A 37 -8.39 3.20 7.62
C ALA A 37 -6.90 2.82 7.57
N TRP A 38 -6.12 3.22 8.59
CA TRP A 38 -4.71 2.86 8.72
C TRP A 38 -4.51 1.35 8.86
N GLU A 39 -5.30 0.64 9.67
CA GLU A 39 -5.23 -0.82 9.80
C GLU A 39 -5.40 -1.57 8.45
N ARG A 40 -6.18 -1.01 7.53
CA ARG A 40 -6.33 -1.54 6.16
C ARG A 40 -5.07 -1.28 5.35
N CYS A 41 -4.52 -0.07 5.46
CA CYS A 41 -3.30 0.34 4.79
C CYS A 41 -2.08 -0.49 5.21
N GLU A 42 -1.99 -0.88 6.48
CA GLU A 42 -0.86 -1.67 7.02
C GLU A 42 -0.64 -3.00 6.28
N ARG A 43 -1.70 -3.59 5.73
CA ARG A 43 -1.63 -4.83 4.94
C ARG A 43 -0.76 -4.68 3.69
N TRP A 44 -0.65 -3.47 3.17
CA TRP A 44 0.16 -3.16 2.00
C TRP A 44 1.64 -2.96 2.34
N LEU A 45 1.98 -2.58 3.58
CA LEU A 45 3.37 -2.37 3.99
C LEU A 45 4.22 -3.65 3.85
N GLY A 46 3.63 -4.82 4.13
CA GLY A 46 4.29 -6.11 3.92
C GLY A 46 4.22 -6.63 2.48
N ALA A 47 3.25 -6.15 1.69
CA ALA A 47 3.05 -6.56 0.30
C ALA A 47 3.98 -5.81 -0.67
N VAL A 48 4.34 -4.56 -0.34
CA VAL A 48 5.31 -3.75 -1.08
C VAL A 48 6.71 -4.08 -0.54
N LYS A 49 7.21 -5.30 -0.81
CA LYS A 49 8.66 -5.52 -0.71
C LYS A 49 9.31 -4.73 -1.85
N PRO A 50 10.26 -3.81 -1.57
CA PRO A 50 11.04 -3.23 -2.64
C PRO A 50 11.91 -4.33 -3.25
N GLU A 51 11.80 -4.56 -4.55
CA GLU A 51 12.74 -5.35 -5.38
C GLU A 51 14.15 -4.70 -5.46
N THR A 52 14.55 -3.98 -4.42
CA THR A 52 15.78 -3.19 -4.37
C THR A 52 16.49 -3.34 -3.02
N SER A 53 16.71 -4.59 -2.62
CA SER A 53 17.98 -4.94 -1.96
C SER A 53 18.87 -5.63 -2.99
N LYS A 54 19.10 -4.98 -4.13
CA LYS A 54 20.24 -5.31 -4.98
C LYS A 54 21.38 -4.49 -4.39
N GLU A 55 22.24 -5.17 -3.64
CA GLU A 55 23.49 -4.64 -3.08
C GLU A 55 24.11 -3.65 -4.07
N ARG A 56 24.26 -2.38 -3.64
CA ARG A 56 25.20 -1.50 -4.35
C ARG A 56 26.56 -2.17 -4.20
N PRO A 57 27.27 -2.51 -5.29
CA PRO A 57 28.63 -2.98 -5.15
C PRO A 57 29.44 -1.87 -4.48
N ASP A 58 30.10 -2.20 -3.38
CA ASP A 58 31.18 -1.38 -2.81
C ASP A 58 32.13 -0.98 -3.95
N VAL A 59 32.27 0.32 -4.15
CA VAL A 59 33.29 0.87 -5.04
C VAL A 59 34.48 1.17 -4.13
N ASP A 60 35.55 0.38 -4.31
CA ASP A 60 36.89 0.57 -3.75
C ASP A 60 37.50 1.93 -4.19
#